data_AF-T0ZSS8-F1
#
_entry.id   AF-T0ZSS8-F1
#
_cell.length_a   1.000
_cell.length_b   1.000
_cell.length_c   1.000
_cell.angle_alpha   90.00
_cell.angle_beta   90.00
_cell.angle_gamma   90.00
#
_symmetry.space_group_name_H-M   'P 1'
#
loop_
_entity.id
_entity.type
_entity.pdbx_description
1 polymer ?
#
loop_
_entity_poly.entity_id
_entity_poly.type
_entity_poly.pdbx_seq_one_letter_code
_entity_poly.pdbx_strand_id
1 'polypeptide(L)'
;MTDESSVYTKVGREFAQHGIVTHSTGEYVRNDVTTNTVESRFAVLKRGLYGTFHHVSEKHLQRYATEFDFRWNHRAKMGYTDSQRADAVLRGIAGKRLTYRHS
;
A
#
# COMPACT_ATOMS: atom_id res chain seq x y z
N MET A 1 13.65 7.18 2.89
CA MET A 1 13.53 7.34 1.42
C MET A 1 12.35 8.25 1.18
N THR A 2 12.58 9.49 0.79
CA THR A 2 11.53 10.50 0.64
C THR A 2 11.78 11.35 -0.60
N ASP A 3 10.82 12.21 -0.93
CA ASP A 3 10.99 13.29 -1.88
C ASP A 3 11.80 14.47 -1.27
N GLU A 4 11.90 15.57 -2.02
CA GLU A 4 12.63 16.80 -1.69
C GLU A 4 11.95 17.68 -0.63
N SER A 5 10.82 17.27 -0.05
CA SER A 5 10.12 18.07 0.97
C SER A 5 10.97 18.27 2.22
N SER A 6 11.09 19.54 2.62
CA SER A 6 11.91 19.97 3.77
C SER A 6 11.42 19.41 5.13
N VAL A 7 10.16 18.94 5.18
CA VAL A 7 9.58 18.28 6.37
C VAL A 7 10.35 17.00 6.71
N TYR A 8 10.85 16.29 5.69
CA TYR A 8 11.58 15.05 5.88
C TYR A 8 13.03 15.24 6.33
N THR A 9 13.58 16.46 6.24
CA THR A 9 14.97 16.74 6.64
C THR A 9 15.22 16.48 8.12
N LYS A 10 14.26 16.82 8.99
CA LYS A 10 14.38 16.59 10.43
C LYS A 10 14.12 15.14 10.79
N VAL A 11 13.04 14.58 10.25
CA VAL A 11 12.62 13.18 10.50
C VAL A 11 13.65 12.18 9.96
N GLY A 12 14.27 12.47 8.81
CA GLY A 12 15.28 11.61 8.20
C GLY A 12 16.53 11.40 9.09
N ARG A 13 16.81 12.30 10.03
CA ARG A 13 17.93 12.16 10.98
C ARG A 13 17.69 11.09 12.05
N GLU A 14 16.45 10.65 12.24
CA GLU A 14 16.08 9.62 13.22
C GLU A 14 16.31 8.20 12.67
N PHE A 15 16.60 8.06 11.37
CA PHE A 15 16.83 6.78 10.71
C PHE A 15 18.32 6.57 10.42
N ALA A 16 18.77 5.31 10.47
CA ALA A 16 20.16 4.94 10.19
C ALA A 16 20.64 5.35 8.78
N GLN A 17 19.70 5.47 7.82
CA GLN A 17 19.97 5.95 6.48
C GLN A 17 18.74 6.65 5.90
N HIS A 18 18.95 7.78 5.23
CA HIS A 18 17.89 8.55 4.58
C HIS A 18 18.30 8.99 3.16
N GLY A 19 17.72 8.36 2.14
CA GLY A 19 17.85 8.79 0.75
C GLY A 19 16.73 9.74 0.34
N ILE A 20 17.07 10.74 -0.48
CA ILE A 20 16.17 11.75 -1.03
C ILE A 20 16.28 11.73 -2.55
N VAL A 21 15.15 11.79 -3.25
CA VAL A 21 15.10 12.08 -4.70
C VAL A 21 14.65 13.52 -4.93
N THR A 22 15.30 14.21 -5.88
CA THR A 22 15.08 15.64 -6.13
C THR A 22 14.37 15.85 -7.48
N HIS A 23 13.03 15.83 -7.44
CA HIS A 23 12.20 15.97 -8.62
C HIS A 23 12.37 17.31 -9.35
N SER A 24 12.69 18.40 -8.62
CA SER A 24 12.95 19.72 -9.20
C SER A 24 14.11 19.74 -10.20
N THR A 25 15.03 18.78 -10.11
CA THR A 25 16.17 18.62 -11.03
C THR A 25 15.95 17.52 -12.08
N GLY A 26 14.73 16.98 -12.17
CA GLY A 26 14.39 15.86 -13.07
C GLY A 26 14.84 14.49 -12.56
N GLU A 27 15.24 14.37 -11.30
CA GLU A 27 15.64 13.10 -10.69
C GLU A 27 14.42 12.39 -10.08
N TYR A 28 14.01 11.27 -10.69
CA TYR A 28 12.88 10.45 -10.24
C TYR A 28 13.30 9.10 -9.62
N VAL A 29 14.55 8.69 -9.88
CA VAL A 29 15.15 7.46 -9.37
C VAL A 29 16.63 7.70 -9.16
N ARG A 30 17.15 7.33 -7.98
CA ARG A 30 18.58 7.30 -7.67
C ARG A 30 18.94 5.90 -7.16
N ASN A 31 19.43 5.02 -8.02
CA ASN A 31 19.60 3.59 -7.68
C ASN A 31 18.28 2.99 -7.12
N ASP A 32 18.32 2.34 -5.95
CA ASP A 32 17.14 1.82 -5.25
C ASP A 32 16.34 2.90 -4.49
N VAL A 33 16.78 4.16 -4.53
CA VAL A 33 16.09 5.29 -3.91
C VAL A 33 15.02 5.82 -4.85
N THR A 34 13.76 5.50 -4.56
CA THR A 34 12.60 6.03 -5.29
C THR A 34 11.34 6.03 -4.45
N THR A 35 10.48 7.04 -4.63
CA THR A 35 9.14 7.12 -4.04
C THR A 35 8.08 6.41 -4.89
N ASN A 36 8.41 6.01 -6.12
CA ASN A 36 7.47 5.40 -7.07
C ASN A 36 6.73 4.19 -6.50
N THR A 37 7.40 3.37 -5.68
CA THR A 37 6.80 2.18 -5.07
C THR A 37 5.67 2.56 -4.11
N VAL A 38 5.91 3.53 -3.22
CA VAL A 38 4.90 3.94 -2.23
C VAL A 38 3.77 4.72 -2.89
N GLU A 39 4.08 5.59 -3.84
CA GLU A 39 3.09 6.32 -4.64
C GLU A 39 2.18 5.37 -5.42
N SER A 40 2.76 4.38 -6.10
CA SER A 40 2.00 3.36 -6.83
C SER A 40 1.06 2.59 -5.91
N ARG A 41 1.51 2.24 -4.70
CA ARG A 41 0.69 1.56 -3.70
C ARG A 41 -0.51 2.42 -3.29
N PHE A 42 -0.30 3.69 -2.98
CA PHE A 42 -1.39 4.62 -2.62
C PHE A 42 -2.30 4.95 -3.80
N ALA A 43 -1.78 5.00 -5.03
CA ALA A 43 -2.59 5.23 -6.22
C ALA A 43 -3.57 4.08 -6.47
N VAL A 44 -3.20 2.83 -6.19
CA VAL A 44 -4.12 1.68 -6.25
C VAL A 44 -5.20 1.77 -5.18
N LEU A 45 -4.83 2.12 -3.94
CA LEU A 45 -5.78 2.36 -2.84
C LEU A 45 -6.83 3.42 -3.23
N LYS A 46 -6.39 4.61 -3.66
CA LYS A 46 -7.28 5.70 -4.07
C LYS A 46 -8.27 5.27 -5.16
N ARG A 47 -7.80 4.57 -6.19
CA ARG A 47 -8.68 4.07 -7.26
C ARG A 47 -9.75 3.10 -6.75
N GLY A 48 -9.42 2.21 -5.84
CA GLY A 48 -10.42 1.31 -5.29
C GLY A 48 -11.39 2.00 -4.32
N LEU A 49 -10.99 3.08 -3.62
CA LEU A 49 -11.93 3.93 -2.89
C LEU A 49 -12.92 4.60 -3.85
N TYR A 50 -12.45 5.15 -4.98
CA TYR A 50 -13.34 5.79 -5.96
C TYR A 50 -14.24 4.80 -6.72
N GLY A 51 -13.72 3.63 -7.09
CA GLY A 51 -14.41 2.71 -8.00
C GLY A 51 -15.07 1.49 -7.37
N THR A 52 -14.66 1.09 -6.16
CA THR A 52 -15.18 -0.12 -5.50
C THR A 52 -15.89 0.20 -4.19
N PHE A 53 -15.33 1.10 -3.38
CA PHE A 53 -15.86 1.46 -2.07
C PHE A 53 -16.55 2.82 -2.10
N HIS A 54 -17.72 2.91 -2.74
CA HIS A 54 -18.46 4.17 -2.85
C HIS A 54 -18.89 4.76 -1.48
N HIS A 55 -18.93 3.96 -0.42
CA HIS A 55 -19.18 4.40 0.96
C HIS A 55 -18.17 3.79 1.95
N VAL A 56 -17.08 4.50 2.19
CA VAL A 56 -16.06 4.13 3.17
C VAL A 56 -16.49 4.59 4.56
N SER A 57 -16.61 3.67 5.49
CA SER A 57 -16.83 3.97 6.91
C SER A 57 -15.51 3.94 7.67
N GLU A 58 -15.31 4.93 8.56
CA GLU A 58 -14.16 5.00 9.46
C GLU A 58 -13.99 3.70 10.26
N LYS A 59 -15.10 3.09 10.69
CA LYS A 59 -15.13 1.85 11.46
C LYS A 59 -14.47 0.66 10.75
N HIS A 60 -14.32 0.73 9.43
CA HIS A 60 -13.78 -0.36 8.62
C HIS A 60 -12.47 0.00 7.91
N LEU A 61 -11.85 1.15 8.22
CA LEU A 61 -10.60 1.60 7.59
C LEU A 61 -9.51 0.53 7.61
N GLN A 62 -9.33 -0.14 8.75
CA GLN A 62 -8.35 -1.22 8.87
C GLN A 62 -8.63 -2.39 7.92
N ARG A 63 -9.92 -2.71 7.65
CA ARG A 63 -10.31 -3.79 6.73
C ARG A 63 -9.97 -3.44 5.30
N TYR A 64 -10.28 -2.21 4.87
CA TYR A 64 -9.90 -1.72 3.55
C TYR A 64 -8.38 -1.74 3.38
N ALA A 65 -7.62 -1.19 4.34
CA ALA A 65 -6.16 -1.17 4.28
C ALA A 65 -5.56 -2.59 4.21
N THR A 66 -6.07 -3.53 5.01
CA THR A 66 -5.64 -4.93 5.01
C THR A 66 -5.91 -5.60 3.67
N GLU A 67 -7.06 -5.33 3.06
CA GLU A 67 -7.38 -5.86 1.73
C GLU A 67 -6.44 -5.35 0.65
N PHE A 68 -6.14 -4.05 0.63
CA PHE A 68 -5.21 -3.50 -0.36
C PHE A 68 -3.77 -3.98 -0.16
N ASP A 69 -3.34 -4.18 1.09
CA ASP A 69 -2.05 -4.83 1.38
C ASP A 69 -2.02 -6.26 0.82
N PHE A 70 -3.08 -7.04 1.06
CA PHE A 70 -3.20 -8.39 0.51
C PHE A 70 -3.12 -8.38 -1.02
N ARG A 71 -3.90 -7.54 -1.69
CA ARG A 71 -3.92 -7.41 -3.17
C ARG A 71 -2.54 -7.02 -3.71
N TRP A 72 -1.86 -6.09 -3.05
CA TRP A 72 -0.52 -5.66 -3.45
C TRP A 72 0.48 -6.82 -3.33
N ASN A 73 0.52 -7.52 -2.21
CA ASN A 73 1.51 -8.56 -1.94
C ASN A 73 1.26 -9.86 -2.72
N HIS A 74 0.04 -10.10 -3.21
CA HIS A 74 -0.34 -11.30 -3.96
C HIS A 74 -0.57 -11.04 -5.47
N ARG A 75 0.08 -10.02 -6.03
CA ARG A 75 -0.01 -9.69 -7.47
C ARG A 75 0.97 -10.51 -8.32
N ALA A 76 0.73 -10.57 -9.63
CA ALA A 76 1.59 -11.29 -10.58
C ALA A 76 3.09 -10.91 -10.49
N LYS A 77 3.39 -9.62 -10.30
CA LYS A 77 4.78 -9.13 -10.12
C LYS A 77 5.49 -9.74 -8.88
N MET A 78 4.75 -10.26 -7.92
CA MET A 78 5.28 -10.95 -6.73
C MET A 78 5.36 -12.48 -6.93
N GLY A 79 5.11 -12.99 -8.14
CA GLY A 79 5.14 -14.42 -8.46
C GLY A 79 3.83 -15.17 -8.20
N TYR A 80 2.74 -14.45 -7.92
CA TYR A 80 1.43 -15.06 -7.70
C TYR A 80 0.61 -15.17 -8.99
N THR A 81 0.19 -16.38 -9.32
CA THR A 81 -0.89 -16.63 -10.28
C THR A 81 -2.26 -16.30 -9.67
N ASP A 82 -3.28 -16.13 -10.51
CA ASP A 82 -4.64 -15.86 -10.03
C ASP A 82 -5.20 -17.02 -9.18
N SER A 83 -4.89 -18.28 -9.54
CA SER A 83 -5.24 -19.46 -8.73
C SER A 83 -4.56 -19.43 -7.37
N GLN A 84 -3.26 -19.14 -7.30
CA GLN A 84 -2.53 -19.05 -6.02
C GLN A 84 -3.05 -17.90 -5.14
N ARG A 85 -3.43 -16.77 -5.76
CA ARG A 85 -4.05 -15.66 -5.05
C ARG A 85 -5.41 -16.08 -4.48
N ALA A 86 -6.23 -16.79 -5.26
CA ALA A 86 -7.51 -17.31 -4.78
C ALA A 86 -7.32 -18.30 -3.62
N ASP A 87 -6.37 -19.22 -3.72
CA ASP A 87 -6.06 -20.17 -2.65
C ASP A 87 -5.59 -19.46 -1.37
N ALA A 88 -4.80 -18.40 -1.51
CA ALA A 88 -4.36 -17.58 -0.37
C ALA A 88 -5.55 -16.90 0.33
N VAL A 89 -6.53 -16.41 -0.43
CA VAL A 89 -7.78 -15.87 0.14
C VAL A 89 -8.55 -16.97 0.88
N LEU A 90 -8.73 -18.14 0.27
CA LEU A 90 -9.48 -19.26 0.87
C LEU A 90 -8.88 -19.71 2.20
N ARG A 91 -7.55 -19.83 2.28
CA ARG A 91 -6.85 -20.11 3.55
C ARG A 91 -7.12 -19.06 4.62
N GLY A 92 -7.25 -17.79 4.22
CA GLY A 92 -7.54 -16.69 5.13
C GLY A 92 -8.98 -16.63 5.66
N ILE A 93 -9.91 -17.37 5.04
CA ILE A 93 -11.34 -17.40 5.39
C ILE A 93 -11.64 -18.49 6.41
N ALA A 94 -10.92 -19.61 6.39
CA ALA A 94 -11.18 -20.76 7.25
C ALA A 94 -11.27 -20.35 8.74
N GLY A 95 -12.32 -20.79 9.43
CA GLY A 95 -12.56 -20.48 10.84
C GLY A 95 -13.08 -19.06 11.13
N LYS A 96 -13.23 -18.19 10.12
CA LYS A 96 -13.77 -16.83 10.29
C LYS A 96 -15.22 -16.77 9.83
N ARG A 97 -16.08 -16.17 10.66
CA ARG A 97 -17.48 -15.89 10.33
C ARG A 97 -17.74 -14.40 10.45
N LEU A 98 -18.31 -13.80 9.41
CA LEU A 98 -18.73 -12.40 9.46
C LEU A 98 -20.06 -12.32 10.23
N THR A 99 -20.07 -11.65 11.38
CA THR A 99 -21.30 -11.41 12.15
C THR A 99 -21.51 -9.91 12.28
N TYR A 100 -22.69 -9.42 11.90
CA TYR A 100 -23.01 -7.99 11.88
C TYR A 100 -23.20 -7.36 13.28
N ARG A 101 -23.21 -8.18 14.34
CA ARG A 101 -23.71 -7.81 15.68
C ARG A 101 -22.89 -6.75 16.44
N HIS A 102 -21.69 -6.39 15.97
CA HIS A 102 -20.85 -5.33 16.56
C HIS A 102 -20.18 -4.42 15.51
N SER A 103 -20.70 -4.40 14.28
CA SER A 103 -20.34 -3.41 13.24
C SER A 103 -21.19 -2.15 13.34
#